data_AF-A0A817NY03-F1
#
_entry.id   AF-A0A817NY03-F1
#
_cell.length_a   1.000
_cell.length_b   1.000
_cell.length_c   1.000
_cell.angle_alpha   90.00
_cell.angle_beta   90.00
_cell.angle_gamma   90.00
#
_symmetry.space_group_name_H-M   'P 1'
#
loop_
_entity.id
_entity.type
_entity.pdbx_description
1 polymer ?
#
loop_
_entity_poly.entity_id
_entity_poly.type
_entity_poly.pdbx_seq_one_letter_code
_entity_poly.pdbx_strand_id
1 'polypeptide(L)'
;MLSLNDNQCLILTHRLCETTSELYELLTDLLQTSASSINVTVDEHIEVSFPVHFGSRNRVKVWSFKVQLPHLSSTEIDSIGETSLDPLDWNETRSLGHQIMDDMIDYLRDVRLRPAWRPMPASVKQNIANSPLPLKGQSASEVYDEVRSIALPYVLGNIHPHYWGYVHGTGSPIGALAELITGTMNTMSWGGHQASVYLERQVLSWLKVLMGFPNDETCSGVLALQESIDPNSGGFIVGSAGTVGTGAIDDLQGLADLCTSCPNDLWFHVDGATGAVLRCSTRFRSSLAGMERADSLAFDLHKWLFVPYECGCILVRDGQLHRSAFAQPPPSYLALMEGGIAPSHGEIFFGDYALELSRNMKALKKG
;
A
#
# COMPACT_ATOMS: atom_id res chain seq x y z
N MET A 1 10.70 27.72 -17.14
CA MET A 1 11.14 28.71 -18.15
C MET A 1 10.73 28.15 -19.50
N LEU A 2 9.53 28.47 -19.97
CA LEU A 2 8.93 27.89 -21.17
C LEU A 2 9.29 28.76 -22.38
N SER A 3 10.03 28.19 -23.33
CA SER A 3 10.18 28.73 -24.67
C SER A 3 9.03 28.16 -25.51
N LEU A 4 8.16 29.04 -25.99
CA LEU A 4 6.98 28.68 -26.79
C LEU A 4 7.16 29.31 -28.18
N ASN A 5 7.25 28.48 -29.21
CA ASN A 5 7.20 28.89 -30.61
C ASN A 5 5.74 29.03 -31.07
N ASP A 6 5.55 29.81 -32.14
CA ASP A 6 4.30 30.40 -32.66
C ASP A 6 3.17 29.45 -33.11
N ASN A 7 3.11 28.19 -32.67
CA ASN A 7 2.14 27.22 -33.22
C ASN A 7 1.66 26.12 -32.26
N GLN A 8 1.56 26.36 -30.95
CA GLN A 8 1.02 25.37 -30.03
C GLN A 8 -0.36 25.77 -29.46
N CYS A 9 -1.33 24.90 -29.72
CA CYS A 9 -2.69 24.92 -29.19
C CYS A 9 -2.69 24.32 -27.77
N LEU A 10 -3.42 24.91 -26.83
CA LEU A 10 -3.69 24.29 -25.55
C LEU A 10 -4.78 23.21 -25.77
N ILE A 11 -4.38 21.94 -25.79
CA ILE A 11 -5.33 20.83 -25.89
C ILE A 11 -5.85 20.54 -24.48
N LEU A 12 -7.06 21.02 -24.16
CA LEU A 12 -7.81 20.55 -23.01
C LEU A 12 -8.40 19.18 -23.37
N THR A 13 -7.94 18.13 -22.70
CA THR A 13 -8.42 16.77 -22.96
C THR A 13 -9.87 16.60 -22.51
N HIS A 14 -10.61 15.81 -23.26
CA HIS A 14 -12.06 15.77 -23.48
C HIS A 14 -13.00 15.48 -22.28
N ARG A 15 -12.56 15.59 -21.02
CA ARG A 15 -13.37 15.17 -19.84
C ARG A 15 -13.38 16.16 -18.67
N LEU A 16 -13.07 17.44 -18.91
CA LEU A 16 -13.08 18.45 -17.82
C LEU A 16 -14.39 19.24 -17.73
N CYS A 17 -15.11 19.41 -18.85
CA CYS A 17 -16.34 20.20 -18.91
C CYS A 17 -17.30 19.57 -19.92
N GLU A 18 -18.55 19.37 -19.53
CA GLU A 18 -19.63 18.82 -20.36
C GLU A 18 -20.40 19.94 -21.08
N THR A 19 -20.30 21.18 -20.59
CA THR A 19 -20.97 22.36 -21.17
C THR A 19 -20.01 23.51 -21.42
N THR A 20 -20.38 24.39 -22.36
CA THR A 20 -19.67 25.65 -22.64
C THR A 20 -19.59 26.55 -21.40
N SER A 21 -20.59 26.49 -20.51
CA SER A 21 -20.63 27.25 -19.26
C SER A 21 -19.60 26.75 -18.24
N GLU A 22 -19.46 25.44 -18.06
CA GLU A 22 -18.45 24.85 -17.17
C GLU A 22 -17.02 25.16 -17.64
N LEU A 23 -16.79 25.11 -18.95
CA LEU A 23 -15.50 25.48 -19.52
C LEU A 23 -15.19 26.98 -19.31
N TYR A 24 -16.20 27.83 -19.39
CA TYR A 24 -16.05 29.26 -19.12
C TYR A 24 -15.64 29.51 -17.66
N GLU A 25 -16.29 28.84 -16.69
CA GLU A 25 -15.93 28.94 -15.28
C GLU A 25 -14.51 28.42 -15.02
N LEU A 26 -14.15 27.25 -15.56
CA LEU A 26 -12.82 26.67 -15.43
C LEU A 26 -11.73 27.58 -15.99
N LEU A 27 -11.94 28.16 -17.17
CA LEU A 27 -11.00 29.09 -17.78
C LEU A 27 -10.90 30.41 -17.01
N THR A 28 -12.01 30.88 -16.44
CA THR A 28 -12.03 32.08 -15.58
C THR A 28 -11.22 31.84 -14.30
N ASP A 29 -11.35 30.67 -13.69
CA ASP A 29 -10.61 30.28 -12.49
C ASP A 29 -9.12 30.03 -12.75
N LEU A 30 -8.77 29.33 -13.84
CA LEU A 30 -7.38 29.08 -14.22
C LEU A 30 -6.61 30.36 -14.57
N LEU A 31 -7.30 31.35 -15.13
CA LEU A 31 -6.68 32.57 -15.66
C LEU A 31 -6.71 33.74 -14.68
N GLN A 32 -7.03 33.53 -13.38
CA GLN A 32 -7.07 34.50 -12.27
C GLN A 32 -5.80 35.38 -12.15
N THR A 33 -5.63 36.29 -13.11
CA THR A 33 -4.57 37.28 -13.22
C THR A 33 -5.21 38.56 -13.74
N SER A 34 -4.92 39.66 -13.06
CA SER A 34 -5.70 40.90 -13.02
C SER A 34 -5.68 41.76 -14.30
N ALA A 35 -5.44 41.19 -15.48
CA ALA A 35 -5.37 41.94 -16.74
C ALA A 35 -5.96 41.23 -17.97
N SER A 36 -6.70 40.13 -17.80
CA SER A 36 -7.25 39.34 -18.92
C SER A 36 -8.69 39.75 -19.24
N SER A 37 -8.97 40.16 -20.49
CA SER A 37 -10.35 40.31 -20.99
C SER A 37 -10.74 39.07 -21.79
N ILE A 38 -11.54 38.18 -21.21
CA ILE A 38 -12.08 37.00 -21.89
C ILE A 38 -13.35 37.42 -22.64
N ASN A 39 -13.32 37.40 -23.98
CA ASN A 39 -14.49 37.64 -24.83
C ASN A 39 -14.98 36.31 -25.41
N VAL A 40 -16.16 35.87 -25.00
CA VAL A 40 -16.81 34.67 -25.56
C VAL A 40 -17.78 35.11 -26.66
N THR A 41 -17.42 34.87 -27.92
CA THR A 41 -18.36 34.93 -29.03
C THR A 41 -18.98 33.55 -29.23
N VAL A 42 -20.27 33.45 -28.98
CA VAL A 42 -21.03 32.22 -29.13
C VAL A 42 -21.31 32.01 -30.62
N ASP A 43 -20.67 30.98 -31.19
CA ASP A 43 -21.16 30.05 -32.23
C ASP A 43 -19.96 29.44 -32.98
N GLU A 44 -19.48 28.28 -32.52
CA GLU A 44 -18.46 27.39 -33.13
C GLU A 44 -16.99 27.48 -32.65
N HIS A 45 -16.58 28.48 -31.85
CA HIS A 45 -15.26 28.47 -31.16
C HIS A 45 -15.19 29.46 -29.99
N ILE A 46 -14.37 29.18 -28.98
CA ILE A 46 -14.03 30.11 -27.89
C ILE A 46 -12.68 30.75 -28.20
N GLU A 47 -12.62 32.07 -28.34
CA GLU A 47 -11.36 32.81 -28.51
C GLU A 47 -10.91 33.40 -27.17
N VAL A 48 -9.80 32.91 -26.63
CA VAL A 48 -9.23 33.42 -25.37
C VAL A 48 -8.09 34.38 -25.71
N SER A 49 -8.19 35.62 -25.23
CA SER A 49 -7.18 36.65 -25.44
C SER A 49 -6.67 37.21 -24.12
N PHE A 50 -5.36 37.34 -23.96
CA PHE A 50 -4.76 37.96 -22.78
C PHE A 50 -3.50 38.77 -23.14
N PRO A 51 -3.26 39.90 -22.45
CA PRO A 51 -2.07 40.71 -22.65
C PRO A 51 -0.84 40.04 -22.04
N VAL A 52 0.21 39.91 -22.84
CA VAL A 52 1.53 39.41 -22.40
C VAL A 52 2.51 40.57 -22.38
N HIS A 53 3.09 40.82 -21.21
CA HIS A 53 4.08 41.87 -20.98
C HIS A 53 5.49 41.35 -21.24
N PHE A 54 6.23 41.99 -22.14
CA PHE A 54 7.60 41.58 -22.48
C PHE A 54 8.64 42.56 -21.93
N GLY A 55 9.43 42.10 -20.95
CA GLY A 55 10.60 42.79 -20.40
C GLY A 55 10.27 44.09 -19.63
N SER A 56 11.32 44.74 -19.11
CA SER A 56 11.23 45.92 -18.23
C SER A 56 10.75 47.22 -18.89
N ARG A 57 10.33 47.18 -20.18
CA ARG A 57 9.98 48.37 -20.99
C ARG A 57 8.50 48.47 -21.35
N ASN A 58 7.60 47.88 -20.55
CA ASN A 58 6.16 48.06 -20.64
C ASN A 58 5.54 47.81 -22.03
N ARG A 59 6.11 46.89 -22.82
CA ARG A 59 5.53 46.48 -24.12
C ARG A 59 4.49 45.39 -23.87
N VAL A 60 3.25 45.65 -24.27
CA VAL A 60 2.14 44.70 -24.17
C VAL A 60 1.82 44.17 -25.56
N LYS A 61 1.83 42.85 -25.74
CA LYS A 61 1.26 42.19 -26.92
C LYS A 61 0.06 41.35 -26.46
N VAL A 62 -1.07 41.49 -27.13
CA VAL A 62 -2.23 40.61 -26.91
C VAL A 62 -1.97 39.30 -27.63
N TRP A 63 -2.06 38.20 -26.90
CA TRP A 63 -1.99 36.85 -27.45
C TRP A 63 -3.40 36.27 -27.45
N SER A 64 -3.79 35.66 -28.56
CA SER A 64 -5.12 35.10 -28.77
C SER A 64 -4.98 33.68 -29.30
N PHE A 65 -5.74 32.74 -28.73
CA PHE A 65 -5.87 31.39 -29.28
C PHE A 65 -7.34 30.96 -29.34
N LYS A 66 -7.67 30.11 -30.31
CA LYS A 66 -9.02 29.59 -30.53
C LYS A 66 -9.13 28.18 -30.01
N VAL A 67 -10.10 27.93 -29.14
CA VAL A 67 -10.50 26.60 -28.67
C VAL A 67 -11.73 26.18 -29.45
N GLN A 68 -11.59 25.16 -30.27
CA GLN A 68 -12.70 24.58 -31.01
C GLN A 68 -13.27 23.42 -30.20
N LEU A 69 -14.53 23.56 -29.77
CA LEU A 69 -15.25 22.47 -29.13
C LEU A 69 -15.78 21.57 -30.25
N PRO A 70 -15.40 20.28 -30.32
CA PRO A 70 -16.02 19.38 -31.27
C PRO A 70 -17.51 19.26 -30.89
N HIS A 71 -18.40 19.51 -31.86
CA HIS A 71 -19.79 19.10 -31.77
C HIS A 71 -19.82 17.57 -31.80
N LEU A 72 -19.65 16.92 -30.65
CA LEU A 72 -19.85 15.48 -30.58
C LEU A 72 -21.35 15.22 -30.51
N SER A 73 -21.90 14.71 -31.60
CA SER A 73 -23.13 13.93 -31.50
C SER A 73 -22.87 12.72 -30.60
N SER A 74 -23.84 12.34 -29.77
CA SER A 74 -23.74 11.18 -28.87
C SER A 74 -23.32 9.88 -29.56
N THR A 75 -23.48 9.80 -30.88
CA THR A 75 -23.07 8.70 -31.76
C THR A 75 -21.57 8.60 -32.05
N GLU A 76 -20.76 9.65 -31.88
CA GLU A 76 -19.31 9.58 -32.16
C GLU A 76 -18.48 9.06 -30.98
N ILE A 77 -19.00 9.16 -29.75
CA ILE A 77 -18.33 8.66 -28.53
C ILE A 77 -18.21 7.12 -28.57
N ASP A 78 -19.22 6.42 -29.10
CA ASP A 78 -19.19 4.96 -29.27
C ASP A 78 -18.23 4.50 -30.40
N SER A 79 -17.81 5.41 -31.30
CA SER A 79 -16.99 5.08 -32.47
C SER A 79 -15.48 5.16 -32.22
N ILE A 80 -15.06 5.83 -31.16
CA ILE A 80 -13.68 5.80 -30.68
C ILE A 80 -13.58 4.55 -29.80
N GLY A 81 -13.39 3.38 -30.41
CA GLY A 81 -13.31 2.10 -29.71
C GLY A 81 -12.34 2.21 -28.54
N GLU A 82 -12.90 2.36 -27.33
CA GLU A 82 -12.13 2.58 -26.11
C GLU A 82 -11.33 1.30 -25.90
N THR A 83 -10.01 1.37 -26.11
CA THR A 83 -9.11 0.26 -25.80
C THR A 83 -8.90 0.27 -24.30
N SER A 84 -9.92 -0.20 -23.56
CA SER A 84 -9.83 -0.39 -22.12
C SER A 84 -8.87 -1.53 -21.79
N LEU A 85 -8.26 -1.46 -20.61
CA LEU A 85 -7.54 -2.60 -20.01
C LEU A 85 -8.49 -3.57 -19.31
N ASP A 86 -9.80 -3.29 -19.33
CA ASP A 86 -10.81 -4.20 -18.80
C ASP A 86 -10.81 -5.52 -19.58
N PRO A 87 -11.20 -6.63 -18.93
CA PRO A 87 -11.49 -7.86 -19.64
C PRO A 87 -12.49 -7.64 -20.77
N LEU A 88 -12.17 -8.17 -21.94
CA LEU A 88 -13.08 -8.15 -23.10
C LEU A 88 -14.37 -8.94 -22.82
N ASP A 89 -14.29 -9.98 -21.98
CA ASP A 89 -15.42 -10.75 -21.49
C ASP A 89 -15.33 -10.98 -19.96
N TRP A 90 -16.24 -10.33 -19.24
CA TRP A 90 -16.37 -10.47 -17.79
C TRP A 90 -16.92 -11.83 -17.35
N ASN A 91 -17.67 -12.54 -18.20
CA ASN A 91 -18.15 -13.90 -17.90
C ASN A 91 -17.02 -14.92 -18.04
N GLU A 92 -16.13 -14.75 -19.00
CA GLU A 92 -14.91 -15.56 -19.11
C GLU A 92 -14.01 -15.36 -17.87
N THR A 93 -13.76 -14.10 -17.50
CA THR A 93 -13.03 -13.74 -16.27
C THR A 93 -13.67 -14.36 -15.02
N ARG A 94 -15.00 -14.29 -14.90
CA ARG A 94 -15.74 -14.90 -13.79
C ARG A 94 -15.57 -16.43 -13.77
N SER A 95 -15.70 -17.08 -14.92
CA SER A 95 -15.59 -18.54 -15.04
C SER A 95 -14.19 -19.01 -14.65
N LEU A 96 -13.15 -18.33 -15.13
CA LEU A 96 -11.78 -18.60 -14.72
C LEU A 96 -11.57 -18.33 -13.23
N GLY A 97 -12.13 -17.24 -12.69
CA GLY A 97 -12.08 -16.94 -11.26
C GLY A 97 -12.70 -18.04 -10.39
N HIS A 98 -13.83 -18.62 -10.81
CA HIS A 98 -14.43 -19.77 -10.13
C HIS A 98 -13.52 -21.01 -10.20
N GLN A 99 -12.96 -21.30 -11.37
CA GLN A 99 -12.02 -22.42 -11.53
C GLN A 99 -10.80 -22.25 -10.62
N ILE A 100 -10.19 -21.06 -10.57
CA ILE A 100 -9.04 -20.78 -9.70
C ILE A 100 -9.42 -21.00 -8.24
N MET A 101 -10.61 -20.54 -7.83
CA MET A 101 -11.08 -20.67 -6.46
C MET A 101 -11.26 -22.14 -6.06
N ASP A 102 -11.93 -22.93 -6.91
CA ASP A 102 -12.12 -24.36 -6.70
C ASP A 102 -10.77 -25.09 -6.63
N ASP A 103 -9.88 -24.83 -7.59
CA ASP A 103 -8.54 -25.41 -7.63
C ASP A 103 -7.73 -25.06 -6.36
N MET A 104 -7.83 -23.83 -5.83
CA MET A 104 -7.07 -23.40 -4.66
C MET A 104 -7.64 -23.93 -3.34
N ILE A 105 -8.96 -24.05 -3.24
CA ILE A 105 -9.61 -24.70 -2.10
C ILE A 105 -9.22 -26.19 -2.07
N ASP A 106 -9.28 -26.88 -3.21
CA ASP A 106 -8.81 -28.25 -3.35
C ASP A 106 -7.30 -28.36 -3.11
N TYR A 107 -6.54 -27.35 -3.55
CA TYR A 107 -5.11 -27.25 -3.28
C TYR A 107 -4.82 -27.27 -1.78
N LEU A 108 -5.55 -26.50 -0.98
CA LEU A 108 -5.40 -26.46 0.48
C LEU A 108 -5.94 -27.72 1.16
N ARG A 109 -7.12 -28.20 0.76
CA ARG A 109 -7.76 -29.42 1.31
C ARG A 109 -6.83 -30.63 1.21
N ASP A 110 -6.26 -30.84 0.03
CA ASP A 110 -5.52 -32.05 -0.30
C ASP A 110 -4.00 -31.91 -0.06
N VAL A 111 -3.55 -30.81 0.57
CA VAL A 111 -2.12 -30.54 0.80
C VAL A 111 -1.40 -31.72 1.46
N ARG A 112 -2.07 -32.41 2.38
CA ARG A 112 -1.53 -33.54 3.16
C ARG A 112 -1.25 -34.80 2.31
N LEU A 113 -1.82 -34.86 1.11
CA LEU A 113 -1.66 -35.99 0.19
C LEU A 113 -0.44 -35.82 -0.73
N ARG A 114 0.22 -34.66 -0.68
CA ARG A 114 1.36 -34.30 -1.54
C ARG A 114 2.66 -34.34 -0.73
N PRO A 115 3.83 -34.46 -1.38
CA PRO A 115 5.10 -34.22 -0.71
C PRO A 115 5.13 -32.83 -0.08
N ALA A 116 5.62 -32.71 1.15
CA ALA A 116 5.77 -31.42 1.82
C ALA A 116 6.62 -30.44 1.00
N TRP A 117 7.63 -30.95 0.31
CA TRP A 117 8.48 -30.22 -0.62
C TRP A 117 8.98 -31.16 -1.71
N ARG A 118 9.19 -30.63 -2.92
CA ARG A 118 9.91 -31.33 -4.00
C ARG A 118 10.77 -30.35 -4.78
N PRO A 119 11.96 -30.76 -5.24
CA PRO A 119 12.81 -29.90 -6.06
C PRO A 119 12.16 -29.66 -7.43
N MET A 120 12.24 -28.42 -7.90
CA MET A 120 11.88 -28.09 -9.29
C MET A 120 12.88 -28.75 -10.26
N PRO A 121 12.42 -29.50 -11.28
CA PRO A 121 13.29 -30.12 -12.28
C PRO A 121 14.15 -29.10 -13.02
N ALA A 122 15.35 -29.52 -13.45
CA ALA A 122 16.26 -28.67 -14.22
C ALA A 122 15.63 -28.17 -15.53
N SER A 123 14.85 -29.02 -16.21
CA SER A 123 14.12 -28.64 -17.43
C SER A 123 13.11 -27.52 -17.19
N VAL A 124 12.34 -27.57 -16.11
CA VAL A 124 11.37 -26.52 -15.74
C VAL A 124 12.10 -25.21 -15.45
N LYS A 125 13.20 -25.25 -14.68
CA LYS A 125 14.03 -24.06 -14.41
C LYS A 125 14.60 -23.45 -15.70
N GLN A 126 15.11 -24.29 -16.60
CA GLN A 126 15.66 -23.84 -17.89
C GLN A 126 14.57 -23.23 -18.77
N ASN A 127 13.36 -23.81 -18.78
CA ASN A 127 12.23 -23.26 -19.53
C ASN A 127 11.85 -21.87 -19.00
N ILE A 128 11.78 -21.68 -17.68
CA ILE A 128 11.53 -20.36 -17.07
C ILE A 128 12.65 -19.37 -17.44
N ALA A 129 13.91 -19.78 -17.29
CA ALA A 129 15.07 -18.91 -17.53
C ALA A 129 15.22 -18.49 -19.00
N ASN A 130 14.81 -19.34 -19.93
CA ASN A 130 14.95 -19.12 -21.37
C ASN A 130 13.66 -18.61 -22.02
N SER A 131 12.58 -18.43 -21.27
CA SER A 131 11.32 -17.93 -21.82
C SER A 131 11.49 -16.49 -22.31
N PRO A 132 11.19 -16.19 -23.58
CA PRO A 132 11.30 -14.83 -24.10
C PRO A 132 10.17 -13.93 -23.55
N LEU A 133 10.38 -12.62 -23.59
CA LEU A 133 9.32 -11.64 -23.30
C LEU A 133 8.17 -11.83 -24.30
N PRO A 134 6.92 -12.11 -23.86
CA PRO A 134 5.79 -12.21 -24.77
C PRO A 134 5.49 -10.84 -25.38
N LEU A 135 5.50 -10.78 -26.72
CA LEU A 135 5.18 -9.55 -27.47
C LEU A 135 3.69 -9.42 -27.82
N LYS A 136 2.89 -10.45 -27.50
CA LYS A 136 1.45 -10.51 -27.69
C LYS A 136 0.80 -10.99 -26.40
N GLY A 137 -0.42 -10.51 -26.14
CA GLY A 137 -1.21 -11.01 -25.03
C GLY A 137 -1.48 -12.51 -25.18
N GLN A 138 -1.49 -13.21 -24.04
CA GLN A 138 -1.94 -14.60 -23.91
C GLN A 138 -3.31 -14.61 -23.26
N SER A 139 -4.09 -15.66 -23.47
CA SER A 139 -5.36 -15.81 -22.74
C SER A 139 -5.10 -16.03 -21.26
N ALA A 140 -5.99 -15.54 -20.40
CA ALA A 140 -5.85 -15.72 -18.96
C ALA A 140 -5.87 -17.22 -18.56
N SER A 141 -6.58 -18.07 -19.31
CA SER A 141 -6.59 -19.52 -19.11
C SER A 141 -5.23 -20.16 -19.40
N GLU A 142 -4.57 -19.78 -20.49
CA GLU A 142 -3.23 -20.29 -20.82
C GLU A 142 -2.21 -19.90 -19.73
N VAL A 143 -2.28 -18.65 -19.26
CA VAL A 143 -1.42 -18.18 -18.16
C VAL A 143 -1.70 -18.97 -16.88
N TYR A 144 -2.96 -19.27 -16.58
CA TYR A 144 -3.29 -20.07 -15.40
C TYR A 144 -2.80 -21.52 -15.52
N ASP A 145 -2.92 -22.14 -16.69
CA ASP A 145 -2.38 -23.49 -16.92
C ASP A 145 -0.85 -23.54 -16.81
N GLU A 146 -0.16 -22.48 -17.25
CA GLU A 146 1.27 -22.31 -16.97
C GLU A 146 1.53 -22.28 -15.46
N VAL A 147 0.84 -21.43 -14.68
CA VAL A 147 0.96 -21.36 -13.21
C VAL A 147 0.74 -22.73 -12.56
N ARG A 148 -0.28 -23.48 -12.99
CA ARG A 148 -0.58 -24.83 -12.47
C ARG A 148 0.53 -25.83 -12.73
N SER A 149 1.24 -25.71 -13.84
CA SER A 149 2.32 -26.64 -14.21
C SER A 149 3.70 -26.24 -13.67
N ILE A 150 3.98 -24.94 -13.54
CA ILE A 150 5.32 -24.43 -13.19
C ILE A 150 5.44 -23.92 -11.75
N ALA A 151 4.35 -23.43 -11.13
CA ALA A 151 4.42 -22.79 -9.82
C ALA A 151 3.83 -23.67 -8.72
N LEU A 152 2.54 -24.04 -8.83
CA LEU A 152 1.83 -24.83 -7.80
C LEU A 152 2.54 -26.13 -7.38
N PRO A 153 3.23 -26.87 -8.28
CA PRO A 153 3.94 -28.09 -7.93
C PRO A 153 5.17 -27.87 -7.05
N TYR A 154 5.81 -26.70 -7.12
CA TYR A 154 7.18 -26.50 -6.64
C TYR A 154 7.29 -25.39 -5.58
N VAL A 155 6.36 -25.39 -4.63
CA VAL A 155 6.30 -24.43 -3.52
C VAL A 155 7.26 -24.80 -2.37
N LEU A 156 7.55 -23.84 -1.50
CA LEU A 156 8.42 -24.03 -0.33
C LEU A 156 7.93 -25.12 0.63
N GLY A 157 6.60 -25.27 0.76
CA GLY A 157 5.97 -26.33 1.55
C GLY A 157 5.40 -25.90 2.90
N ASN A 158 5.50 -24.61 3.25
CA ASN A 158 5.14 -24.07 4.57
C ASN A 158 3.68 -24.31 5.00
N ILE A 159 2.78 -24.63 4.08
CA ILE A 159 1.37 -24.97 4.39
C ILE A 159 1.15 -26.46 4.71
N HIS A 160 2.14 -27.31 4.50
CA HIS A 160 2.04 -28.76 4.70
C HIS A 160 2.21 -29.11 6.20
N PRO A 161 1.41 -30.01 6.80
CA PRO A 161 1.47 -30.33 8.23
C PRO A 161 2.76 -31.00 8.71
N HIS A 162 3.56 -31.53 7.79
CA HIS A 162 4.89 -32.10 8.06
C HIS A 162 6.03 -31.18 7.61
N TYR A 163 5.75 -29.91 7.33
CA TYR A 163 6.79 -28.93 7.09
C TYR A 163 7.29 -28.38 8.42
N TRP A 164 8.57 -28.62 8.72
CA TRP A 164 9.23 -28.22 9.98
C TRP A 164 10.45 -27.34 9.72
N GLY A 165 10.51 -26.69 8.54
CA GLY A 165 11.60 -25.79 8.17
C GLY A 165 11.33 -24.36 8.63
N TYR A 166 12.35 -23.69 9.16
CA TYR A 166 12.31 -22.27 9.54
C TYR A 166 11.13 -21.93 10.49
N VAL A 167 10.74 -20.65 10.54
CA VAL A 167 9.54 -20.19 11.26
C VAL A 167 8.59 -19.54 10.26
N HIS A 168 7.98 -20.39 9.43
CA HIS A 168 6.98 -19.97 8.46
C HIS A 168 5.56 -20.14 9.00
N GLY A 169 4.72 -19.14 8.75
CA GLY A 169 3.29 -19.30 8.92
C GLY A 169 2.65 -20.00 7.74
N THR A 170 1.51 -20.62 7.98
CA THR A 170 0.74 -21.33 6.96
C THR A 170 -0.35 -20.43 6.33
N GLY A 171 -0.59 -19.25 6.90
CA GLY A 171 -1.80 -18.47 6.62
C GLY A 171 -3.09 -19.21 7.02
N SER A 172 -4.23 -18.67 6.61
CA SER A 172 -5.54 -19.30 6.76
C SER A 172 -6.33 -19.19 5.43
N PRO A 173 -7.28 -20.12 5.16
CA PRO A 173 -8.15 -20.01 3.99
C PRO A 173 -8.94 -18.69 3.94
N ILE A 174 -9.39 -18.20 5.11
CA ILE A 174 -10.09 -16.92 5.22
C ILE A 174 -9.16 -15.75 4.92
N GLY A 175 -7.92 -15.81 5.40
CA GLY A 175 -6.89 -14.84 5.06
C GLY A 175 -6.62 -14.79 3.55
N ALA A 176 -6.59 -15.94 2.86
CA ALA A 176 -6.43 -15.98 1.41
C ALA A 176 -7.62 -15.34 0.66
N LEU A 177 -8.85 -15.52 1.15
CA LEU A 177 -10.02 -14.82 0.61
C LEU A 177 -9.98 -13.32 0.91
N ALA A 178 -9.45 -12.92 2.06
CA ALA A 178 -9.21 -11.50 2.36
C ALA A 178 -8.18 -10.89 1.40
N GLU A 179 -7.14 -11.63 1.00
CA GLU A 179 -6.19 -11.18 -0.04
C GLU A 179 -6.85 -11.02 -1.40
N LEU A 180 -7.78 -11.91 -1.77
CA LEU A 180 -8.58 -11.74 -2.99
C LEU A 180 -9.35 -10.42 -2.96
N ILE A 181 -10.00 -10.09 -1.83
CA ILE A 181 -10.72 -8.83 -1.67
C ILE A 181 -9.75 -7.65 -1.73
N THR A 182 -8.64 -7.70 -0.99
CA THR A 182 -7.63 -6.63 -0.97
C THR A 182 -7.04 -6.38 -2.36
N GLY A 183 -6.69 -7.43 -3.10
CA GLY A 183 -6.18 -7.35 -4.47
C GLY A 183 -7.22 -6.82 -5.46
N THR A 184 -8.50 -7.18 -5.27
CA THR A 184 -9.60 -6.68 -6.12
C THR A 184 -9.90 -5.20 -5.86
N MET A 185 -9.93 -4.79 -4.59
CA MET A 185 -10.13 -3.39 -4.22
C MET A 185 -8.95 -2.52 -4.63
N ASN A 186 -7.73 -3.09 -4.64
CA ASN A 186 -6.48 -2.45 -5.05
C ASN A 186 -6.30 -1.03 -4.49
N THR A 187 -6.68 -0.84 -3.21
CA THR A 187 -6.72 0.49 -2.59
C THR A 187 -5.41 0.83 -1.88
N MET A 188 -4.98 2.08 -2.02
CA MET A 188 -3.78 2.60 -1.36
C MET A 188 -4.11 3.04 0.07
N SER A 189 -3.46 2.45 1.07
CA SER A 189 -3.83 2.55 2.50
C SER A 189 -2.88 3.44 3.31
N TRP A 190 -2.47 4.59 2.75
CA TRP A 190 -1.53 5.51 3.40
C TRP A 190 -2.19 6.55 4.31
N GLY A 191 -3.48 6.86 4.13
CA GLY A 191 -4.18 7.91 4.86
C GLY A 191 -5.52 8.27 4.21
N GLY A 192 -6.15 9.34 4.70
CA GLY A 192 -7.44 9.82 4.20
C GLY A 192 -8.66 9.13 4.80
N HIS A 193 -9.84 9.62 4.42
CA HIS A 193 -11.12 9.18 4.96
C HIS A 193 -11.64 7.89 4.28
N GLN A 194 -10.91 6.79 4.43
CA GLN A 194 -11.23 5.51 3.80
C GLN A 194 -11.19 4.33 4.77
N ALA A 195 -11.99 3.30 4.48
CA ALA A 195 -12.20 2.15 5.38
C ALA A 195 -10.88 1.43 5.74
N SER A 196 -9.94 1.33 4.81
CA SER A 196 -8.63 0.69 5.02
C SER A 196 -7.87 1.29 6.21
N VAL A 197 -7.88 2.62 6.33
CA VAL A 197 -7.20 3.37 7.40
C VAL A 197 -7.84 3.08 8.76
N TYR A 198 -9.17 3.14 8.85
CA TYR A 198 -9.88 2.88 10.10
C TYR A 198 -9.80 1.41 10.53
N LEU A 199 -9.79 0.47 9.57
CA LEU A 199 -9.58 -0.95 9.85
C LEU A 199 -8.18 -1.20 10.39
N GLU A 200 -7.13 -0.59 9.83
CA GLU A 200 -5.77 -0.72 10.35
C GLU A 200 -5.65 -0.14 11.75
N ARG A 201 -6.24 1.04 12.01
CA ARG A 201 -6.32 1.62 13.36
C ARG A 201 -7.00 0.68 14.36
N GLN A 202 -8.10 0.05 13.97
CA GLN A 202 -8.80 -0.92 14.82
C GLN A 202 -7.91 -2.13 15.15
N VAL A 203 -7.27 -2.71 14.15
CA VAL A 203 -6.36 -3.86 14.34
C VAL A 203 -5.20 -3.48 15.24
N LEU A 204 -4.57 -2.32 15.01
CA LEU A 204 -3.48 -1.83 15.84
C LEU A 204 -3.92 -1.60 17.29
N SER A 205 -5.14 -1.09 17.51
CA SER A 205 -5.70 -0.97 18.87
C SER A 205 -5.82 -2.33 19.56
N TRP A 206 -6.28 -3.37 18.86
CA TRP A 206 -6.32 -4.73 19.40
C TRP A 206 -4.93 -5.27 19.69
N LEU A 207 -3.98 -5.07 18.78
CA LEU A 207 -2.59 -5.53 18.93
C LEU A 207 -1.88 -4.85 20.11
N LYS A 208 -2.10 -3.54 20.31
CA LYS A 208 -1.60 -2.82 21.50
C LYS A 208 -2.07 -3.47 22.79
N VAL A 209 -3.38 -3.72 22.90
CA VAL A 209 -3.97 -4.39 24.07
C VAL A 209 -3.39 -5.80 24.26
N LEU A 210 -3.30 -6.58 23.19
CA LEU A 210 -2.78 -7.96 23.24
C LEU A 210 -1.31 -8.00 23.68
N MET A 211 -0.49 -7.05 23.23
CA MET A 211 0.93 -6.98 23.56
C MET A 211 1.22 -6.23 24.87
N GLY A 212 0.23 -5.58 25.47
CA GLY A 212 0.37 -4.82 26.72
C GLY A 212 0.94 -3.41 26.54
N PHE A 213 0.84 -2.84 25.33
CA PHE A 213 1.20 -1.46 25.04
C PHE A 213 0.03 -0.51 25.38
N PRO A 214 0.31 0.79 25.64
CA PRO A 214 -0.74 1.78 25.84
C PRO A 214 -1.71 1.82 24.65
N ASN A 215 -3.01 1.79 24.93
CA ASN A 215 -4.06 1.84 23.91
C ASN A 215 -4.66 3.26 23.81
N ASP A 216 -3.79 4.24 23.64
CA ASP A 216 -4.13 5.64 23.47
C ASP A 216 -3.28 6.26 22.34
N GLU A 217 -3.39 7.57 22.16
CA GLU A 217 -2.71 8.35 21.11
C GLU A 217 -1.20 8.52 21.35
N THR A 218 -0.72 8.26 22.57
CA THR A 218 0.71 8.36 22.87
C THR A 218 1.48 7.24 22.19
N CYS A 219 0.88 6.05 22.07
CA CYS A 219 1.46 4.92 21.37
C CYS A 219 1.02 4.89 19.90
N SER A 220 1.95 4.58 19.00
CA SER A 220 1.67 4.38 17.57
C SER A 220 1.84 2.92 17.16
N GLY A 221 1.48 2.61 15.92
CA GLY A 221 1.82 1.35 15.28
C GLY A 221 1.47 1.37 13.80
N VAL A 222 2.00 0.42 13.06
CA VAL A 222 1.77 0.26 11.61
C VAL A 222 1.92 -1.21 11.22
N LEU A 223 1.13 -1.67 10.24
CA LEU A 223 1.26 -3.03 9.69
C LEU A 223 2.19 -3.00 8.47
N ALA A 224 3.47 -3.29 8.61
CA ALA A 224 4.45 -3.22 7.52
C ALA A 224 5.41 -4.42 7.55
N LEU A 225 6.24 -4.54 6.52
CA LEU A 225 7.48 -5.32 6.63
C LEU A 225 8.30 -4.78 7.81
N GLN A 226 8.92 -5.66 8.59
CA GLN A 226 9.67 -5.29 9.78
C GLN A 226 10.94 -4.49 9.44
N GLU A 227 10.85 -3.17 9.40
CA GLU A 227 12.02 -2.30 9.32
C GLU A 227 11.74 -0.98 10.04
N SER A 228 12.30 -0.83 11.24
CA SER A 228 12.55 0.50 11.80
C SER A 228 13.67 0.43 12.84
N ILE A 229 14.69 1.26 12.66
CA ILE A 229 15.64 1.63 13.70
C ILE A 229 15.71 3.15 13.67
N ASP A 230 15.60 3.77 14.84
CA ASP A 230 15.85 5.20 15.01
C ASP A 230 17.36 5.50 14.90
N PRO A 231 17.81 6.34 13.95
CA PRO A 231 19.23 6.71 13.83
C PRO A 231 19.72 7.72 14.89
N ASN A 232 18.85 8.25 15.78
CA ASN A 232 19.17 9.39 16.66
C ASN A 232 19.28 9.07 18.16
N SER A 233 19.10 7.81 18.60
CA SER A 233 19.28 7.44 20.02
C SER A 233 20.76 7.27 20.40
N GLY A 234 21.14 7.70 21.62
CA GLY A 234 22.50 7.57 22.19
C GLY A 234 22.95 6.14 22.51
N GLY A 235 22.35 5.14 21.86
CA GLY A 235 22.50 3.69 22.07
C GLY A 235 21.14 2.98 22.15
N PHE A 236 21.09 1.71 21.77
CA PHE A 236 19.88 0.87 21.88
C PHE A 236 20.22 -0.57 22.29
N ILE A 237 19.25 -1.24 22.91
CA ILE A 237 19.29 -2.66 23.28
C ILE A 237 18.14 -3.37 22.59
N VAL A 238 18.42 -4.55 22.03
CA VAL A 238 17.41 -5.44 21.46
C VAL A 238 17.30 -6.69 22.32
N GLY A 239 16.13 -6.92 22.90
CA GLY A 239 15.77 -8.19 23.52
C GLY A 239 15.03 -9.08 22.52
N SER A 240 15.36 -10.36 22.46
CA SER A 240 14.62 -11.33 21.64
C SER A 240 13.53 -12.00 22.46
N ALA A 241 12.28 -11.85 22.02
CA ALA A 241 11.14 -12.64 22.48
C ALA A 241 10.95 -13.86 21.56
N GLY A 242 11.97 -14.75 21.52
CA GLY A 242 11.96 -15.96 20.69
C GLY A 242 12.96 -15.90 19.54
N THR A 243 14.21 -16.28 19.83
CA THR A 243 15.27 -16.36 18.81
C THR A 243 14.96 -17.41 17.74
N VAL A 244 15.36 -17.17 16.50
CA VAL A 244 15.07 -18.08 15.38
C VAL A 244 15.70 -19.47 15.55
N GLY A 245 16.91 -19.53 16.14
CA GLY A 245 17.67 -20.77 16.24
C GLY A 245 17.11 -21.76 17.27
N THR A 246 16.69 -21.28 18.44
CA THR A 246 16.30 -22.14 19.57
C THR A 246 14.99 -21.75 20.23
N GLY A 247 14.36 -20.65 19.81
CA GLY A 247 13.21 -20.06 20.51
C GLY A 247 13.58 -19.51 21.89
N ALA A 248 14.84 -19.13 22.11
CA ALA A 248 15.26 -18.56 23.38
C ALA A 248 14.59 -17.20 23.60
N ILE A 249 14.26 -16.90 24.85
CA ILE A 249 13.68 -15.63 25.26
C ILE A 249 14.69 -14.98 26.20
N ASP A 250 15.09 -13.76 25.89
CA ASP A 250 15.98 -12.99 26.74
C ASP A 250 15.28 -12.54 28.04
N ASP A 251 16.05 -12.16 29.05
CA ASP A 251 15.50 -11.55 30.27
C ASP A 251 15.02 -10.12 29.99
N LEU A 252 13.84 -10.00 29.37
CA LEU A 252 13.27 -8.72 28.94
C LEU A 252 13.00 -7.78 30.13
N GLN A 253 12.72 -8.32 31.31
CA GLN A 253 12.57 -7.54 32.54
C GLN A 253 13.92 -6.91 32.95
N GLY A 254 14.98 -7.72 32.99
CA GLY A 254 16.33 -7.26 33.31
C GLY A 254 16.90 -6.29 32.28
N LEU A 255 16.62 -6.51 30.98
CA LEU A 255 16.99 -5.57 29.92
C LEU A 255 16.26 -4.23 30.06
N ALA A 256 14.96 -4.24 30.37
CA ALA A 256 14.22 -3.02 30.63
C ALA A 256 14.77 -2.27 31.86
N ASP A 257 15.10 -2.98 32.94
CA ASP A 257 15.72 -2.38 34.14
C ASP A 257 17.08 -1.75 33.81
N LEU A 258 17.90 -2.43 33.00
CA LEU A 258 19.18 -1.91 32.53
C LEU A 258 18.99 -0.61 31.75
N CYS A 259 18.10 -0.59 30.75
CA CYS A 259 17.84 0.60 29.93
C CYS A 259 17.42 1.80 30.78
N THR A 260 16.47 1.62 31.71
CA THR A 260 15.99 2.68 32.61
C THR A 260 17.07 3.14 33.60
N SER A 261 18.02 2.28 33.98
CA SER A 261 19.09 2.63 34.92
C SER A 261 20.26 3.39 34.27
N CYS A 262 20.36 3.39 32.94
CA CYS A 262 21.46 4.02 32.23
C CYS A 262 21.32 5.57 32.22
N PRO A 263 22.40 6.32 32.49
CA PRO A 263 22.34 7.79 32.54
C PRO A 263 21.95 8.49 31.22
N ASN A 264 22.10 7.79 30.09
CA ASN A 264 21.85 8.33 28.75
C ASN A 264 20.52 7.84 28.13
N ASP A 265 19.68 7.13 28.90
CA ASP A 265 18.40 6.53 28.48
C ASP A 265 18.52 5.69 27.20
N LEU A 266 18.71 4.37 27.35
CA LEU A 266 18.89 3.48 26.21
C LEU A 266 17.52 3.06 25.65
N TRP A 267 17.36 3.14 24.34
CA TRP A 267 16.17 2.62 23.67
C TRP A 267 16.07 1.10 23.83
N PHE A 268 14.96 0.61 24.37
CA PHE A 268 14.68 -0.81 24.50
C PHE A 268 13.71 -1.29 23.41
N HIS A 269 14.25 -2.01 22.43
CA HIS A 269 13.46 -2.70 21.42
C HIS A 269 13.30 -4.18 21.77
N VAL A 270 12.12 -4.74 21.49
CA VAL A 270 11.90 -6.20 21.52
C VAL A 270 11.64 -6.70 20.11
N ASP A 271 12.51 -7.59 19.63
CA ASP A 271 12.24 -8.44 18.47
C ASP A 271 11.44 -9.66 18.93
N GLY A 272 10.14 -9.59 18.67
CA GLY A 272 9.20 -10.67 18.95
C GLY A 272 8.60 -11.26 17.69
N ALA A 273 9.31 -11.22 16.56
CA ALA A 273 8.89 -11.72 15.26
C ALA A 273 8.11 -13.03 15.33
N THR A 274 8.59 -13.97 16.16
CA THR A 274 7.97 -15.28 16.33
C THR A 274 7.26 -15.44 17.66
N GLY A 275 7.89 -15.02 18.77
CA GLY A 275 7.43 -15.39 20.10
C GLY A 275 6.59 -14.35 20.82
N ALA A 276 6.44 -13.11 20.33
CA ALA A 276 5.61 -12.09 21.01
C ALA A 276 4.18 -12.60 21.29
N VAL A 277 3.62 -13.37 20.36
CA VAL A 277 2.28 -13.97 20.49
C VAL A 277 2.14 -14.90 21.70
N LEU A 278 3.24 -15.45 22.23
CA LEU A 278 3.23 -16.28 23.45
C LEU A 278 2.71 -15.51 24.65
N ARG A 279 2.68 -14.17 24.61
CA ARG A 279 2.03 -13.33 25.63
C ARG A 279 0.54 -13.63 25.78
N CYS A 280 -0.12 -14.06 24.72
CA CYS A 280 -1.52 -14.49 24.73
C CYS A 280 -1.72 -15.87 25.38
N SER A 281 -0.65 -16.65 25.55
CA SER A 281 -0.71 -17.97 26.17
C SER A 281 -0.66 -17.88 27.69
N THR A 282 -1.62 -18.49 28.39
CA THR A 282 -1.60 -18.59 29.85
C THR A 282 -0.37 -19.33 30.40
N ARG A 283 0.25 -20.20 29.58
CA ARG A 283 1.43 -20.98 29.96
C ARG A 283 2.74 -20.22 29.83
N PHE A 284 2.89 -19.40 28.78
CA PHE A 284 4.16 -18.78 28.41
C PHE A 284 4.20 -17.26 28.65
N ARG A 285 3.06 -16.65 28.99
CA ARG A 285 2.96 -15.20 29.23
C ARG A 285 4.00 -14.65 30.21
N SER A 286 4.25 -15.35 31.31
CA SER A 286 5.23 -14.91 32.31
C SER A 286 6.66 -14.90 31.80
N SER A 287 6.99 -15.73 30.80
CA SER A 287 8.31 -15.72 30.17
C SER A 287 8.56 -14.45 29.35
N LEU A 288 7.52 -13.70 29.00
CA LEU A 288 7.62 -12.41 28.28
C LEU A 288 7.39 -11.20 29.20
N ALA A 289 7.55 -11.37 30.52
CA ALA A 289 7.51 -10.25 31.45
C ALA A 289 8.59 -9.22 31.10
N GLY A 290 8.25 -7.93 31.12
CA GLY A 290 9.13 -6.85 30.67
C GLY A 290 8.96 -6.46 29.20
N MET A 291 8.34 -7.29 28.35
CA MET A 291 8.04 -6.91 26.96
C MET A 291 7.14 -5.67 26.89
N GLU A 292 6.17 -5.55 27.80
CA GLU A 292 5.29 -4.38 27.90
C GLU A 292 5.99 -3.09 28.32
N ARG A 293 7.27 -3.15 28.68
CA ARG A 293 8.09 -1.99 29.06
C ARG A 293 8.96 -1.50 27.90
N ALA A 294 9.01 -2.23 26.79
CA ALA A 294 9.79 -1.85 25.62
C ALA A 294 9.30 -0.53 25.01
N ASP A 295 10.22 0.24 24.45
CA ASP A 295 9.93 1.46 23.70
C ASP A 295 9.36 1.10 22.33
N SER A 296 9.82 -0.01 21.74
CA SER A 296 9.18 -0.61 20.57
C SER A 296 9.17 -2.13 20.58
N LEU A 297 8.18 -2.70 19.91
CA LEU A 297 8.00 -4.14 19.73
C LEU A 297 7.67 -4.42 18.26
N ALA A 298 8.45 -5.29 17.62
CA ALA A 298 8.14 -5.81 16.29
C ALA A 298 7.75 -7.28 16.37
N PHE A 299 6.69 -7.68 15.66
CA PHE A 299 6.27 -9.09 15.57
C PHE A 299 5.54 -9.39 14.26
N ASP A 300 5.58 -10.65 13.81
CA ASP A 300 5.01 -11.04 12.52
C ASP A 300 3.71 -11.80 12.67
N LEU A 301 2.62 -11.20 12.18
CA LEU A 301 1.32 -11.86 12.13
C LEU A 301 1.35 -13.04 11.16
N HIS A 302 2.15 -12.93 10.10
CA HIS A 302 2.30 -13.97 9.10
C HIS A 302 3.18 -15.16 9.52
N LYS A 303 3.71 -15.15 10.75
CA LYS A 303 4.42 -16.30 11.31
C LYS A 303 3.48 -17.17 12.14
N TRP A 304 3.02 -16.67 13.29
CA TRP A 304 2.28 -17.52 14.24
C TRP A 304 0.82 -17.09 14.51
N LEU A 305 0.33 -16.07 13.79
CA LEU A 305 -1.07 -15.64 13.84
C LEU A 305 -1.88 -16.02 12.61
N PHE A 306 -1.36 -16.93 11.77
CA PHE A 306 -2.07 -17.48 10.60
C PHE A 306 -2.54 -16.43 9.58
N VAL A 307 -1.90 -15.25 9.54
CA VAL A 307 -2.14 -14.25 8.51
C VAL A 307 -1.31 -14.59 7.25
N PRO A 308 -1.84 -14.46 6.02
CA PRO A 308 -1.04 -14.65 4.82
C PRO A 308 0.14 -13.67 4.72
N TYR A 309 1.16 -14.07 3.97
CA TYR A 309 2.33 -13.24 3.72
C TYR A 309 1.98 -12.04 2.82
N GLU A 310 2.57 -10.85 3.00
CA GLU A 310 3.31 -10.39 4.18
C GLU A 310 2.41 -9.54 5.10
N CYS A 311 2.69 -9.61 6.40
CA CYS A 311 2.01 -8.84 7.44
C CYS A 311 2.84 -8.87 8.74
N GLY A 312 3.73 -7.89 8.90
CA GLY A 312 4.39 -7.58 10.17
C GLY A 312 3.64 -6.47 10.91
N CYS A 313 3.94 -6.29 12.19
CA CYS A 313 3.48 -5.18 13.00
C CYS A 313 4.63 -4.63 13.83
N ILE A 314 4.71 -3.30 13.87
CA ILE A 314 5.50 -2.60 14.87
C ILE A 314 4.58 -1.75 15.74
N LEU A 315 4.83 -1.79 17.05
CA LEU A 315 4.25 -0.91 18.04
C LEU A 315 5.38 -0.05 18.61
N VAL A 316 5.15 1.26 18.72
CA VAL A 316 6.11 2.20 19.31
C VAL A 316 5.40 3.02 20.39
N ARG A 317 5.95 3.02 21.59
CA ARG A 317 5.36 3.65 22.77
C ARG A 317 5.24 5.15 22.63
N ASP A 318 6.23 5.80 22.03
CA ASP A 318 6.18 7.22 21.67
C ASP A 318 5.85 7.37 20.17
N GLY A 319 4.58 7.69 19.90
CA GLY A 319 4.06 7.90 18.56
C GLY A 319 4.52 9.19 17.92
N GLN A 320 4.84 10.22 18.69
CA GLN A 320 5.39 11.45 18.12
C GLN A 320 6.84 11.23 17.66
N LEU A 321 7.63 10.52 18.46
CA LEU A 321 8.98 10.13 18.09
C LEU A 321 8.97 9.22 16.86
N HIS A 322 8.11 8.18 16.86
CA HIS A 322 7.96 7.29 15.71
C HIS A 322 7.61 8.08 14.44
N ARG A 323 6.63 8.98 14.53
CA ARG A 323 6.25 9.85 13.43
C ARG A 323 7.43 10.71 12.97
N SER A 324 8.14 11.35 13.90
CA SER A 324 9.23 12.28 13.57
C SER A 324 10.42 11.60 12.86
N ALA A 325 10.58 10.29 13.05
CA ALA A 325 11.63 9.51 12.39
C ALA A 325 11.37 9.31 10.88
N PHE A 326 10.10 9.26 10.46
CA PHE A 326 9.74 8.93 9.07
C PHE A 326 9.03 10.06 8.33
N ALA A 327 8.22 10.86 9.03
CA ALA A 327 7.40 11.92 8.45
C ALA A 327 8.25 12.88 7.61
N GLN A 328 7.83 13.05 6.36
CA GLN A 328 8.37 14.06 5.46
C GLN A 328 7.34 15.18 5.29
N PRO A 329 7.76 16.42 5.00
CA PRO A 329 6.82 17.45 4.58
C PRO A 329 5.98 16.91 3.41
N PRO A 330 4.64 16.96 3.50
CA PRO A 330 3.79 16.38 2.46
C PRO A 330 4.11 17.07 1.13
N PRO A 331 4.44 16.31 0.08
CA PRO A 331 4.66 16.90 -1.23
C PRO A 331 3.37 17.57 -1.70
N SER A 332 3.47 18.57 -2.58
CA SER A 332 2.31 19.37 -3.01
C SER A 332 1.16 18.54 -3.60
N TYR A 333 1.43 17.34 -4.13
CA TYR A 333 0.42 16.44 -4.67
C TYR A 333 -0.33 15.61 -3.60
N LEU A 334 0.14 15.62 -2.35
CA LEU A 334 -0.52 15.00 -1.18
C LEU A 334 -0.93 16.07 -0.17
N ALA A 335 -1.31 17.25 -0.66
CA ALA A 335 -1.77 18.34 0.20
C ALA A 335 -2.96 17.89 1.05
N LEU A 336 -2.91 18.22 2.34
CA LEU A 336 -3.98 17.95 3.27
C LEU A 336 -5.20 18.82 2.93
N MET A 337 -6.38 18.23 2.90
CA MET A 337 -7.64 18.91 2.59
C MET A 337 -8.76 18.43 3.51
N GLU A 338 -9.57 19.36 4.00
CA GLU A 338 -10.72 19.05 4.85
C GLU A 338 -11.89 18.50 4.01
N GLY A 339 -12.55 17.46 4.49
CA GLY A 339 -13.82 16.97 3.94
C GLY A 339 -13.74 16.22 2.58
N GLY A 340 -12.54 15.81 2.15
CA GLY A 340 -12.31 15.11 0.88
C GLY A 340 -11.71 13.71 1.02
N ILE A 341 -11.13 13.19 -0.08
CA ILE A 341 -10.40 11.91 -0.09
C ILE A 341 -9.03 12.05 0.59
N ALA A 342 -8.42 13.24 0.50
CA ALA A 342 -7.16 13.53 1.16
C ALA A 342 -7.32 13.55 2.70
N PRO A 343 -6.27 13.22 3.46
CA PRO A 343 -6.31 13.33 4.90
C PRO A 343 -6.46 14.77 5.35
N SER A 344 -7.17 14.91 6.47
CA SER A 344 -7.32 16.19 7.17
C SER A 344 -6.11 16.44 8.08
N HIS A 345 -5.96 17.69 8.54
CA HIS A 345 -4.88 18.00 9.47
C HIS A 345 -5.05 17.24 10.79
N GLY A 346 -3.96 16.64 11.27
CA GLY A 346 -3.96 15.88 12.53
C GLY A 346 -4.48 14.44 12.41
N GLU A 347 -4.91 14.00 11.22
CA GLU A 347 -5.22 12.60 11.01
C GLU A 347 -3.97 11.72 10.90
N ILE A 348 -4.14 10.43 11.21
CA ILE A 348 -3.08 9.45 11.05
C ILE A 348 -2.83 9.24 9.56
N PHE A 349 -1.60 9.54 9.15
CA PHE A 349 -1.06 9.21 7.85
C PHE A 349 -0.04 8.08 8.05
N PHE A 350 -0.37 6.85 7.68
CA PHE A 350 0.48 5.67 7.92
C PHE A 350 1.83 5.74 7.18
N GLY A 351 1.93 6.50 6.09
CA GLY A 351 3.21 6.77 5.43
C GLY A 351 4.17 7.63 6.26
N ASP A 352 3.72 8.24 7.36
CA ASP A 352 4.57 8.99 8.31
C ASP A 352 5.16 8.05 9.39
N TYR A 353 4.88 6.75 9.34
CA TYR A 353 5.29 5.76 10.34
C TYR A 353 6.05 4.57 9.72
N ALA A 354 6.36 4.62 8.42
CA ALA A 354 7.10 3.58 7.72
C ALA A 354 7.82 4.16 6.51
N LEU A 355 8.77 3.41 5.96
CA LEU A 355 9.47 3.80 4.72
C LEU A 355 8.55 3.80 3.49
N GLU A 356 7.54 2.94 3.48
CA GLU A 356 6.65 2.75 2.35
C GLU A 356 5.53 3.79 2.34
N LEU A 357 5.47 4.63 1.31
CA LEU A 357 4.27 5.44 1.05
C LEU A 357 3.15 4.59 0.42
N SER A 358 3.48 3.79 -0.59
CA SER A 358 2.52 2.91 -1.27
C SER A 358 2.29 1.65 -0.45
N ARG A 359 1.07 1.50 0.09
CA ARG A 359 0.73 0.45 1.05
C ARG A 359 -0.61 -0.17 0.68
N ASN A 360 -0.72 -1.49 0.80
CA ASN A 360 -1.98 -2.21 0.62
C ASN A 360 -2.80 -2.28 1.93
N MET A 361 -4.04 -2.72 1.82
CA MET A 361 -4.95 -2.89 2.96
C MET A 361 -4.64 -4.18 3.72
N LYS A 362 -3.58 -4.18 4.56
CA LYS A 362 -3.17 -5.37 5.33
C LYS A 362 -4.15 -5.76 6.43
N ALA A 363 -4.86 -4.77 6.99
CA ALA A 363 -5.77 -4.97 8.10
C ALA A 363 -6.94 -5.92 7.79
N LEU A 364 -7.36 -6.04 6.52
CA LEU A 364 -8.45 -6.95 6.14
C LEU A 364 -8.08 -8.43 6.35
N LYS A 365 -6.78 -8.75 6.31
CA LYS A 365 -6.27 -10.12 6.47
C LYS A 365 -6.44 -10.70 7.88
N LYS A 366 -6.98 -9.92 8.83
CA LYS A 366 -7.23 -10.29 10.25
C LYS A 366 -8.25 -11.42 10.47
N GLY A 367 -8.77 -12.03 9.41
CA GLY A 367 -9.90 -12.97 9.42
C GLY A 367 -9.62 -14.32 10.05
#